data_AF-A0A0X8D8Y5-F1
#
_entry.id   AF-A0A0X8D8Y5-F1
#
_cell.length_a   1.000
_cell.length_b   1.000
_cell.length_c   1.000
_cell.angle_alpha   90.00
_cell.angle_beta   90.00
_cell.angle_gamma   90.00
#
_symmetry.space_group_name_H-M   'P 1'
#
loop_
_entity.id
_entity.type
_entity.pdbx_description
1 polymer ?
#
loop_
_entity_poly.entity_id
_entity_poly.type
_entity_poly.pdbx_seq_one_letter_code
_entity_poly.pdbx_strand_id
1 'polypeptide(L)'
;MAEVHVRELKGWEEMEEVVALQREVWGRAESDLVPRGLLIAVQDEGGLVAGAFAEGRMVGFVFGFPTKDPALHHSHMLGVLEAYRGTGAALLLKRFQRDWCLARGIRKVVWTFDPMRGVNANFNLRKLGATARTYLPDHYGPMSGINAGAPSDRLLAEWDLLSERVYARLYAPPPEPEAAGLPQVNRVEREVPLEARLDLEAERLLFQIPEDWGRILREDPGLALKWREHSRLVLPHYFARGYRLVDLVRHPNRYVLAKD
;
A
#
# COMPACT_ATOMS: atom_id res chain seq x y z
N MET A 1 18.66 -18.37 4.89
CA MET A 1 17.43 -18.13 4.09
C MET A 1 17.82 -18.24 2.64
N ALA A 2 17.04 -18.97 1.83
CA ALA A 2 17.31 -19.09 0.41
C ALA A 2 17.28 -17.72 -0.28
N GLU A 3 18.13 -17.55 -1.30
CA GLU A 3 18.19 -16.34 -2.09
C GLU A 3 16.89 -16.15 -2.88
N VAL A 4 16.27 -14.98 -2.75
CA VAL A 4 15.07 -14.62 -3.51
C VAL A 4 15.48 -13.89 -4.78
N HIS A 5 15.05 -14.38 -5.94
CA HIS A 5 15.23 -13.70 -7.22
C HIS A 5 13.87 -13.34 -7.83
N VAL A 6 13.84 -12.28 -8.66
CA VAL A 6 12.60 -11.78 -9.27
C VAL A 6 12.76 -11.74 -10.79
N ARG A 7 11.71 -12.16 -11.50
CA ARG A 7 11.64 -12.07 -12.97
C ARG A 7 10.21 -11.88 -13.46
N GLU A 8 10.07 -11.40 -14.69
CA GLU A 8 8.80 -11.46 -15.41
C GLU A 8 8.36 -12.92 -15.57
N LEU A 9 7.04 -13.12 -15.41
CA LEU A 9 6.41 -14.42 -15.61
C LEU A 9 6.12 -14.65 -17.10
N LYS A 10 6.02 -15.92 -17.49
CA LYS A 10 5.82 -16.36 -18.87
C LYS A 10 4.89 -17.55 -18.93
N GLY A 11 4.03 -17.56 -19.94
CA GLY A 11 3.13 -18.67 -20.18
C GLY A 11 1.98 -18.74 -19.18
N TRP A 12 1.04 -19.64 -19.45
CA TRP A 12 -0.20 -19.73 -18.69
C TRP A 12 0.01 -20.50 -17.37
N GLU A 13 1.00 -21.39 -17.30
CA GLU A 13 1.33 -22.18 -16.11
C GLU A 13 1.71 -21.26 -14.94
N GLU A 14 2.60 -20.28 -15.18
CA GLU A 14 3.02 -19.34 -14.14
C GLU A 14 1.91 -18.37 -13.75
N MET A 15 1.00 -18.05 -14.67
CA MET A 15 -0.18 -17.23 -14.36
C MET A 15 -1.20 -17.99 -13.52
N GLU A 16 -1.31 -19.31 -13.70
CA GLU A 16 -2.11 -20.17 -12.82
C GLU A 16 -1.52 -20.20 -11.40
N GLU A 17 -0.19 -20.25 -11.26
CA GLU A 17 0.47 -20.11 -9.96
C GLU A 17 0.16 -18.76 -9.29
N VAL A 18 0.08 -17.67 -10.07
CA VAL A 18 -0.36 -16.36 -9.53
C VAL A 18 -1.79 -16.43 -9.01
N VAL A 19 -2.72 -17.08 -9.72
CA VAL A 19 -4.10 -17.26 -9.24
C VAL A 19 -4.13 -18.06 -7.93
N ALA A 20 -3.31 -19.12 -7.81
CA ALA A 20 -3.17 -19.88 -6.58
C ALA A 20 -2.63 -19.01 -5.42
N LEU A 21 -1.58 -18.22 -5.67
CA LEU A 21 -1.02 -17.29 -4.68
C LEU A 21 -2.03 -16.23 -4.24
N GLN A 22 -2.91 -15.76 -5.14
CA GLN A 22 -3.96 -14.82 -4.77
C GLN A 22 -4.91 -15.40 -3.71
N ARG A 23 -5.30 -16.67 -3.85
CA ARG A 23 -6.14 -17.37 -2.87
C ARG A 23 -5.44 -17.46 -1.52
N GLU A 24 -4.19 -17.89 -1.51
CA GLU A 24 -3.42 -18.09 -0.28
C GLU A 24 -3.13 -16.78 0.46
N VAL A 25 -2.81 -15.70 -0.26
CA VAL A 25 -2.43 -14.41 0.36
C VAL A 25 -3.62 -13.66 0.95
N TRP A 26 -4.79 -13.67 0.30
CA TRP A 26 -5.93 -12.83 0.69
C TRP A 26 -7.17 -13.59 1.16
N GLY A 27 -7.26 -14.91 0.95
CA GLY A 27 -8.46 -15.69 1.29
C GLY A 27 -9.72 -15.16 0.60
N ARG A 28 -9.56 -14.65 -0.63
CA ARG A 28 -10.60 -13.96 -1.40
C ARG A 28 -11.64 -14.94 -1.94
N ALA A 29 -12.87 -14.47 -2.05
CA ALA A 29 -13.87 -15.15 -2.89
C ALA A 29 -13.37 -15.21 -4.35
N GLU A 30 -13.81 -16.20 -5.11
CA GLU A 30 -13.41 -16.35 -6.52
C GLU A 30 -13.71 -15.08 -7.35
N SER A 31 -14.73 -14.31 -6.99
CA SER A 31 -15.07 -13.02 -7.61
C SER A 31 -13.98 -11.96 -7.51
N ASP A 32 -13.09 -12.06 -6.53
CA ASP A 32 -12.09 -11.02 -6.23
C ASP A 32 -10.68 -11.42 -6.72
N LEU A 33 -10.57 -12.57 -7.39
CA LEU A 33 -9.35 -13.04 -8.03
C LEU A 33 -9.26 -12.46 -9.44
N VAL A 34 -8.06 -12.05 -9.83
CA VAL A 34 -7.76 -11.72 -11.23
C VAL A 34 -7.54 -13.04 -11.97
N PRO A 35 -8.40 -13.39 -12.94
CA PRO A 35 -8.31 -14.67 -13.62
C PRO A 35 -7.09 -14.70 -14.53
N ARG A 36 -6.53 -15.92 -14.70
CA ARG A 36 -5.36 -16.19 -15.55
C ARG A 36 -5.42 -15.53 -16.91
N GLY A 37 -6.55 -15.64 -17.61
CA GLY A 37 -6.72 -15.07 -18.95
C GLY A 37 -6.57 -13.55 -18.99
N LEU A 38 -6.97 -12.85 -17.92
CA LEU A 38 -6.79 -11.40 -17.83
C LEU A 38 -5.34 -11.03 -17.51
N LEU A 39 -4.65 -11.81 -16.67
CA LEU A 39 -3.21 -11.61 -16.42
C LEU A 39 -2.40 -11.71 -17.71
N ILE A 40 -2.69 -12.73 -18.53
CA ILE A 40 -2.05 -12.92 -19.84
C ILE A 40 -2.36 -11.74 -20.77
N ALA A 41 -3.64 -11.44 -20.99
CA ALA A 41 -4.04 -10.36 -21.88
C ALA A 41 -3.42 -9.01 -21.49
N VAL A 42 -3.37 -8.71 -20.19
CA VAL A 42 -2.75 -7.47 -19.72
C VAL A 42 -1.24 -7.47 -19.92
N GLN A 43 -0.56 -8.60 -19.70
CA GLN A 43 0.88 -8.69 -19.95
C GLN A 43 1.22 -8.49 -21.44
N ASP A 44 0.43 -9.10 -22.33
CA ASP A 44 0.60 -8.98 -23.78
C ASP A 44 0.40 -7.52 -24.26
N GLU A 45 -0.50 -6.77 -23.61
CA GLU A 45 -0.78 -5.35 -23.89
C GLU A 45 0.15 -4.39 -23.14
N GLY A 46 1.29 -4.87 -22.64
CA GLY A 46 2.33 -4.03 -22.02
C GLY A 46 2.16 -3.81 -20.52
N GLY A 47 1.40 -4.66 -19.84
CA GLY A 47 1.38 -4.77 -18.39
C GLY A 47 2.54 -5.57 -17.82
N LEU A 48 2.66 -5.54 -16.49
CA LEU A 48 3.69 -6.27 -15.75
C LEU A 48 3.02 -7.38 -14.93
N VAL A 49 3.48 -8.61 -15.14
CA VAL A 49 3.35 -9.70 -14.15
C VAL A 49 4.75 -10.24 -13.87
N ALA A 50 5.19 -10.16 -12.63
CA ALA A 50 6.48 -10.69 -12.20
C ALA A 50 6.34 -11.50 -10.90
N GLY A 51 7.16 -12.54 -10.77
CA GLY A 51 7.20 -13.43 -9.62
C GLY A 51 8.51 -13.31 -8.85
N ALA A 52 8.43 -13.47 -7.54
CA ALA A 52 9.55 -13.72 -6.66
C ALA A 52 9.68 -15.21 -6.41
N PHE A 53 10.88 -15.75 -6.53
CA PHE A 53 11.14 -17.17 -6.42
C PHE A 53 12.19 -17.46 -5.34
N ALA A 54 11.95 -18.51 -4.56
CA ALA A 54 12.90 -19.08 -3.61
C ALA A 54 12.87 -20.60 -3.73
N GLU A 55 14.05 -21.24 -3.82
CA GLU A 55 14.17 -22.71 -3.96
C GLU A 55 13.33 -23.29 -5.11
N GLY A 56 13.20 -22.54 -6.22
CA GLY A 56 12.43 -22.95 -7.39
C GLY A 56 10.91 -22.76 -7.27
N ARG A 57 10.40 -22.29 -6.13
CA ARG A 57 8.97 -22.02 -5.91
C ARG A 57 8.66 -20.54 -6.04
N MET A 58 7.53 -20.18 -6.66
CA MET A 58 7.00 -18.82 -6.59
C MET A 58 6.49 -18.53 -5.17
N VAL A 59 6.99 -17.46 -4.55
CA VAL A 59 6.69 -17.07 -3.16
C VAL A 59 6.02 -15.72 -3.05
N GLY A 60 5.89 -15.02 -4.16
CA GLY A 60 5.18 -13.75 -4.27
C GLY A 60 5.12 -13.28 -5.71
N PHE A 61 4.30 -12.28 -5.96
CA PHE A 61 4.12 -11.71 -7.29
C PHE A 61 3.75 -10.22 -7.21
N VAL A 62 3.97 -9.52 -8.32
CA VAL A 62 3.46 -8.19 -8.58
C VAL A 62 2.71 -8.19 -9.91
N PHE A 63 1.54 -7.58 -9.92
CA PHE A 63 0.72 -7.37 -11.11
C PHE A 63 0.37 -5.89 -11.23
N GLY A 64 0.58 -5.33 -12.42
CA GLY A 64 0.20 -3.96 -12.74
C GLY A 64 0.01 -3.73 -14.24
N PHE A 65 -0.65 -2.64 -14.59
CA PHE A 65 -1.11 -2.38 -15.95
C PHE A 65 -0.91 -0.92 -16.40
N PRO A 66 -0.82 -0.68 -17.72
CA PRO A 66 -0.76 0.68 -18.29
C PRO A 66 -2.01 1.48 -17.95
N THR A 67 -1.89 2.81 -17.99
CA THR A 67 -3.05 3.69 -17.83
C THR A 67 -3.25 4.56 -19.05
N LYS A 68 -4.33 5.35 -19.05
CA LYS A 68 -4.56 6.38 -20.08
C LYS A 68 -3.43 7.41 -20.17
N ASP A 69 -2.64 7.56 -19.11
CA ASP A 69 -1.41 8.33 -19.12
C ASP A 69 -0.23 7.36 -19.31
N PRO A 70 0.49 7.42 -20.45
CA PRO A 70 1.59 6.50 -20.75
C PRO A 70 2.80 6.66 -19.80
N ALA A 71 2.90 7.77 -19.07
CA ALA A 71 3.96 7.96 -18.07
C ALA A 71 3.63 7.30 -16.71
N LEU A 72 2.42 6.74 -16.57
CA LEU A 72 1.87 6.24 -15.32
C LEU A 72 1.48 4.77 -15.42
N HIS A 73 1.92 3.98 -14.44
CA HIS A 73 1.58 2.57 -14.29
C HIS A 73 0.74 2.33 -13.03
N HIS A 74 -0.34 1.55 -13.15
CA HIS A 74 -1.15 1.16 -12.00
C HIS A 74 -0.64 -0.17 -11.44
N SER A 75 -0.14 -0.17 -10.21
CA SER A 75 0.27 -1.39 -9.50
C SER A 75 -0.93 -2.01 -8.79
N HIS A 76 -1.61 -2.95 -9.44
CA HIS A 76 -2.86 -3.51 -8.93
C HIS A 76 -2.68 -4.42 -7.71
N MET A 77 -1.73 -5.36 -7.76
CA MET A 77 -1.54 -6.36 -6.71
C MET A 77 -0.06 -6.58 -6.40
N LEU A 78 0.22 -6.78 -5.12
CA LEU A 78 1.50 -7.26 -4.61
C LEU A 78 1.20 -8.29 -3.53
N GLY A 79 1.48 -9.55 -3.80
CA GLY A 79 1.26 -10.66 -2.88
C GLY A 79 2.58 -11.32 -2.51
N VAL A 80 2.76 -11.64 -1.24
CA VAL A 80 3.88 -12.47 -0.75
C VAL A 80 3.34 -13.43 0.29
N LEU A 81 3.72 -14.69 0.17
CA LEU A 81 3.36 -15.74 1.12
C LEU A 81 3.80 -15.40 2.54
N GLU A 82 3.01 -15.82 3.52
CA GLU A 82 3.25 -15.46 4.92
C GLU A 82 4.65 -15.87 5.41
N ALA A 83 5.09 -17.08 5.08
CA ALA A 83 6.42 -17.60 5.41
C ALA A 83 7.58 -16.76 4.83
N TYR A 84 7.32 -15.92 3.82
CA TYR A 84 8.30 -15.06 3.16
C TYR A 84 8.11 -13.57 3.51
N ARG A 85 7.16 -13.22 4.38
CA ARG A 85 7.07 -11.86 4.91
C ARG A 85 8.32 -11.54 5.74
N GLY A 86 8.82 -10.31 5.63
CA GLY A 86 10.06 -9.89 6.31
C GLY A 86 11.37 -10.34 5.65
N THR A 87 11.34 -11.25 4.65
CA THR A 87 12.54 -11.71 3.93
C THR A 87 13.07 -10.72 2.88
N GLY A 88 12.33 -9.64 2.62
CA GLY A 88 12.64 -8.67 1.56
C GLY A 88 12.01 -8.97 0.20
N ALA A 89 11.33 -10.12 0.02
CA ALA A 89 10.68 -10.49 -1.25
C ALA A 89 9.78 -9.39 -1.84
N ALA A 90 8.92 -8.77 -1.01
CA ALA A 90 8.06 -7.65 -1.43
C ALA A 90 8.86 -6.43 -1.92
N LEU A 91 10.00 -6.13 -1.27
CA LEU A 91 10.88 -5.04 -1.67
C LEU A 91 11.58 -5.35 -3.00
N LEU A 92 12.03 -6.58 -3.19
CA LEU A 92 12.65 -7.01 -4.45
C LEU A 92 11.66 -6.94 -5.61
N LEU A 93 10.41 -7.38 -5.41
CA LEU A 93 9.33 -7.23 -6.40
C LEU A 93 9.10 -5.76 -6.78
N LYS A 94 9.09 -4.86 -5.80
CA LYS A 94 8.91 -3.42 -6.04
C LYS A 94 10.12 -2.78 -6.73
N ARG A 95 11.35 -3.16 -6.36
CA ARG A 95 12.57 -2.73 -7.07
C ARG A 95 12.53 -3.19 -8.54
N PHE A 96 12.17 -4.45 -8.77
CA PHE A 96 11.98 -4.98 -10.12
C PHE A 96 10.92 -4.17 -10.90
N GLN A 97 9.75 -3.93 -10.30
CA GLN A 97 8.70 -3.11 -10.92
C GLN A 97 9.19 -1.70 -11.27
N ARG A 98 9.96 -1.06 -10.38
CA ARG A 98 10.55 0.26 -10.65
C ARG A 98 11.47 0.22 -11.86
N ASP A 99 12.42 -0.70 -11.89
CA ASP A 99 13.42 -0.76 -12.97
C ASP A 99 12.75 -1.13 -14.30
N TRP A 100 11.77 -2.05 -14.26
CA TRP A 100 10.93 -2.41 -15.41
C TRP A 100 10.15 -1.21 -15.96
N CYS A 101 9.58 -0.36 -15.08
CA CYS A 101 8.86 0.85 -15.47
C CYS A 101 9.80 1.88 -16.09
N LEU A 102 10.93 2.16 -15.44
CA LEU A 102 11.89 3.15 -15.91
C LEU A 102 12.48 2.79 -17.27
N ALA A 103 12.76 1.51 -17.52
CA ALA A 103 13.22 1.01 -18.82
C ALA A 103 12.20 1.25 -19.96
N ARG A 104 10.93 1.50 -19.62
CA ARG A 104 9.82 1.75 -20.55
C ARG A 104 9.34 3.20 -20.53
N GLY A 105 10.11 4.12 -19.93
CA GLY A 105 9.76 5.54 -19.87
C GLY A 105 8.65 5.89 -18.88
N ILE A 106 8.17 4.92 -18.09
CA ILE A 106 7.18 5.13 -17.04
C ILE A 106 7.90 5.70 -15.83
N ARG A 107 7.48 6.89 -15.38
CA ARG A 107 8.14 7.63 -14.29
C ARG A 107 7.35 7.62 -12.99
N LYS A 108 6.08 7.23 -13.04
CA LYS A 108 5.18 7.22 -11.89
C LYS A 108 4.43 5.90 -11.79
N VAL A 109 4.33 5.37 -10.58
CA VAL A 109 3.48 4.21 -10.26
C VAL A 109 2.45 4.64 -9.23
N VAL A 110 1.20 4.20 -9.38
CA VAL A 110 0.13 4.47 -8.41
C VAL A 110 -0.60 3.19 -8.02
N TRP A 111 -1.12 3.16 -6.80
CA TRP A 111 -1.98 2.09 -6.30
C TRP A 111 -2.80 2.57 -5.12
N THR A 112 -3.82 1.82 -4.72
CA THR A 112 -4.59 2.12 -3.53
C THR A 112 -4.22 1.20 -2.36
N PHE A 113 -4.34 1.68 -1.13
CA PHE A 113 -4.25 0.82 0.07
C PHE A 113 -5.21 1.32 1.16
N ASP A 114 -5.57 0.44 2.10
CA ASP A 114 -6.42 0.80 3.24
C ASP A 114 -5.70 1.79 4.17
N PRO A 115 -6.27 2.97 4.47
CA PRO A 115 -5.65 3.97 5.34
C PRO A 115 -5.38 3.48 6.76
N MET A 116 -6.12 2.50 7.27
CA MET A 116 -5.99 2.04 8.65
C MET A 116 -4.97 0.89 8.80
N ARG A 117 -4.42 0.35 7.70
CA ARG A 117 -3.44 -0.74 7.74
C ARG A 117 -2.02 -0.21 7.92
N GLY A 118 -1.58 -0.08 9.16
CA GLY A 118 -0.22 0.37 9.51
C GLY A 118 0.92 -0.42 8.85
N VAL A 119 0.75 -1.72 8.61
CA VAL A 119 1.77 -2.53 7.89
C VAL A 119 1.92 -2.07 6.43
N ASN A 120 0.81 -1.81 5.74
CA ASN A 120 0.81 -1.34 4.37
C ASN A 120 1.33 0.10 4.29
N ALA A 121 0.91 0.95 5.22
CA ALA A 121 1.40 2.33 5.32
C ALA A 121 2.92 2.39 5.53
N ASN A 122 3.46 1.55 6.42
CA ASN A 122 4.90 1.44 6.66
C ASN A 122 5.64 1.00 5.40
N PHE A 123 5.15 -0.03 4.71
CA PHE A 123 5.78 -0.48 3.48
C PHE A 123 5.72 0.58 2.38
N ASN A 124 4.53 1.14 2.11
CA ASN A 124 4.32 2.07 1.01
C ASN A 124 5.04 3.41 1.22
N LEU A 125 4.90 4.02 2.39
CA LEU A 125 5.40 5.39 2.63
C LEU A 125 6.83 5.38 3.14
N ARG A 126 7.10 4.58 4.18
CA ARG A 126 8.41 4.57 4.85
C ARG A 126 9.45 3.78 4.07
N LYS A 127 9.08 2.60 3.54
CA LYS A 127 10.04 1.71 2.86
C LYS A 127 10.20 1.98 1.36
N LEU A 128 9.11 2.24 0.63
CA LEU A 128 9.20 2.55 -0.80
C LEU A 128 9.41 4.05 -1.07
N GLY A 129 9.06 4.91 -0.13
CA GLY A 129 9.15 6.37 -0.32
C GLY A 129 7.98 6.95 -1.12
N ALA A 130 6.89 6.22 -1.31
CA ALA A 130 5.68 6.78 -1.90
C ALA A 130 5.07 7.86 -0.98
N THR A 131 4.21 8.69 -1.56
CA THR A 131 3.41 9.67 -0.81
C THR A 131 1.93 9.48 -1.11
N ALA A 132 1.04 10.01 -0.29
CA ALA A 132 -0.40 9.99 -0.56
C ALA A 132 -1.05 11.31 -0.16
N ARG A 133 -1.81 11.91 -1.08
CA ARG A 133 -2.61 13.13 -0.83
C ARG A 133 -4.05 13.01 -1.32
N THR A 134 -4.48 11.81 -1.71
CA THR A 134 -5.84 11.56 -2.21
C THR A 134 -6.47 10.44 -1.41
N TYR A 135 -7.60 10.77 -0.80
CA TYR A 135 -8.46 9.85 -0.05
C TYR A 135 -9.68 9.52 -0.91
N LEU A 136 -10.04 8.25 -0.98
CA LEU A 136 -11.15 7.72 -1.78
C LEU A 136 -12.10 6.98 -0.82
N PRO A 137 -13.23 7.59 -0.43
CA PRO A 137 -14.20 6.95 0.46
C PRO A 137 -14.91 5.81 -0.27
N ASP A 138 -15.04 4.67 0.41
CA ASP A 138 -15.74 3.46 -0.03
C ASP A 138 -15.48 3.05 -1.49
N HIS A 139 -14.21 3.12 -1.89
CA HIS A 139 -13.81 3.15 -3.30
C HIS A 139 -14.19 1.90 -4.10
N TYR A 140 -14.19 0.73 -3.47
CA TYR A 140 -14.52 -0.56 -4.09
C TYR A 140 -15.87 -1.12 -3.61
N GLY A 141 -16.63 -0.38 -2.79
CA GLY A 141 -17.82 -0.89 -2.12
C GLY A 141 -17.53 -2.05 -1.15
N PRO A 142 -18.50 -2.97 -0.95
CA PRO A 142 -18.32 -4.14 -0.10
C PRO A 142 -17.15 -5.03 -0.55
N MET A 143 -16.37 -5.52 0.42
CA MET A 143 -15.18 -6.33 0.17
C MET A 143 -15.16 -7.61 1.00
N SER A 144 -14.41 -8.61 0.53
CA SER A 144 -14.22 -9.90 1.21
C SER A 144 -12.84 -10.05 1.87
N GLY A 145 -12.64 -11.18 2.54
CA GLY A 145 -11.38 -11.60 3.12
C GLY A 145 -10.83 -10.60 4.14
N ILE A 146 -9.53 -10.32 4.07
CA ILE A 146 -8.90 -9.41 5.02
C ILE A 146 -9.49 -7.99 5.00
N ASN A 147 -10.13 -7.55 3.91
CA ASN A 147 -10.66 -6.19 3.78
C ASN A 147 -12.17 -6.09 4.06
N ALA A 148 -12.80 -7.18 4.50
CA ALA A 148 -14.20 -7.16 4.92
C ALA A 148 -14.38 -6.40 6.26
N GLY A 149 -15.63 -6.05 6.58
CA GLY A 149 -16.01 -5.53 7.89
C GLY A 149 -16.06 -4.01 8.02
N ALA A 150 -15.68 -3.25 6.99
CA ALA A 150 -15.85 -1.80 6.93
C ALA A 150 -15.94 -1.31 5.48
N PRO A 151 -16.47 -0.09 5.23
CA PRO A 151 -16.36 0.58 3.94
C PRO A 151 -14.93 0.56 3.40
N SER A 152 -14.79 0.44 2.08
CA SER A 152 -13.50 0.18 1.40
C SER A 152 -12.72 1.46 1.11
N ASP A 153 -12.53 2.29 2.14
CA ASP A 153 -11.79 3.53 2.02
C ASP A 153 -10.34 3.28 1.61
N ARG A 154 -9.80 4.14 0.73
CA ARG A 154 -8.46 4.01 0.16
C ARG A 154 -7.67 5.30 0.20
N LEU A 155 -6.36 5.17 0.39
CA LEU A 155 -5.39 6.19 0.01
C LEU A 155 -4.79 5.83 -1.35
N LEU A 156 -4.73 6.80 -2.26
CA LEU A 156 -3.96 6.68 -3.49
C LEU A 156 -2.48 6.96 -3.18
N ALA A 157 -1.67 5.90 -3.19
CA ALA A 157 -0.22 6.02 -3.14
C ALA A 157 0.29 6.48 -4.51
N GLU A 158 1.20 7.45 -4.48
CA GLU A 158 1.91 7.99 -5.63
C GLU A 158 3.41 7.76 -5.42
N TRP A 159 4.01 7.02 -6.36
CA TRP A 159 5.41 6.63 -6.30
C TRP A 159 6.17 7.21 -7.48
N ASP A 160 6.84 8.33 -7.24
CA ASP A 160 7.68 9.02 -8.22
C ASP A 160 9.06 8.34 -8.28
N LEU A 161 9.27 7.56 -9.34
CA LEU A 161 10.37 6.60 -9.45
C LEU A 161 11.75 7.26 -9.57
N LEU A 162 11.79 8.52 -10.02
CA LEU A 162 13.01 9.30 -10.22
C LEU A 162 13.32 10.22 -9.04
N SER A 163 12.41 10.36 -8.08
CA SER A 163 12.65 11.22 -6.91
C SER A 163 13.79 10.70 -6.03
N GLU A 164 14.59 11.63 -5.48
CA GLU A 164 15.65 11.31 -4.52
C GLU A 164 15.11 10.55 -3.31
N ARG A 165 13.90 10.90 -2.87
CA ARG A 165 13.19 10.21 -1.79
C ARG A 165 13.06 8.71 -2.05
N VAL A 166 12.58 8.33 -3.23
CA VAL A 166 12.38 6.92 -3.58
C VAL A 166 13.71 6.19 -3.65
N TYR A 167 14.73 6.79 -4.26
CA TYR A 167 16.07 6.21 -4.30
C TYR A 167 16.63 5.98 -2.89
N ALA A 168 16.58 6.99 -2.02
CA ALA A 168 17.07 6.90 -0.66
C ALA A 168 16.35 5.81 0.15
N ARG A 169 15.02 5.72 0.07
CA ARG A 169 14.23 4.74 0.85
C ARG A 169 14.38 3.30 0.35
N LEU A 170 14.56 3.12 -0.97
CA LEU A 170 14.74 1.80 -1.54
C LEU A 170 16.07 1.18 -1.17
N TYR A 171 17.17 1.94 -1.23
CA TYR A 171 18.53 1.39 -1.17
C TYR A 171 19.28 1.64 0.14
N ALA A 172 18.78 2.54 0.99
CA ALA A 172 19.30 2.73 2.35
C ALA A 172 18.27 2.31 3.42
N PRO A 173 18.72 2.02 4.66
CA PRO A 173 17.82 2.02 5.80
C PRO A 173 17.11 3.38 5.91
N PRO A 174 15.78 3.41 6.15
CA PRO A 174 15.08 4.67 6.36
C PRO A 174 15.63 5.34 7.63
N PRO A 175 15.80 6.68 7.64
CA PRO A 175 16.20 7.39 8.85
C PRO A 175 15.15 7.20 9.94
N GLU A 176 15.56 7.30 11.21
CA GLU A 176 14.62 7.25 12.34
C GLU A 176 13.50 8.29 12.13
N PRO A 177 12.23 7.92 12.37
CA PRO A 177 11.14 8.85 12.17
C PRO A 177 11.16 9.93 13.26
N GLU A 178 11.37 11.18 12.86
CA GLU A 178 11.24 12.33 13.75
C GLU A 178 9.76 12.65 14.00
N ALA A 179 9.20 12.13 15.09
CA ALA A 179 7.85 12.43 15.56
C ALA A 179 7.78 13.16 16.90
N ALA A 180 8.91 13.24 17.62
CA ALA A 180 8.94 13.91 18.92
C ALA A 180 8.59 15.40 18.77
N GLY A 181 7.64 15.88 19.58
CA GLY A 181 7.21 17.28 19.58
C GLY A 181 6.27 17.69 18.42
N LEU A 182 5.99 16.81 17.45
CA LEU A 182 5.06 17.14 16.37
C LEU A 182 3.60 17.20 16.87
N PRO A 183 2.79 18.19 16.42
CA PRO A 183 1.38 18.25 16.78
C PRO A 183 0.61 17.06 16.22
N GLN A 184 -0.24 16.44 17.04
CA GLN A 184 -1.12 15.37 16.62
C GLN A 184 -2.53 15.90 16.32
N VAL A 185 -3.04 15.61 15.12
CA VAL A 185 -4.32 16.12 14.61
C VAL A 185 -5.53 15.33 15.11
N ASN A 186 -5.31 14.23 15.82
CA ASN A 186 -6.37 13.50 16.48
C ASN A 186 -5.97 12.98 17.86
N ARG A 187 -6.92 12.93 18.79
CA ARG A 187 -6.73 12.24 20.07
C ARG A 187 -7.28 10.83 19.98
N VAL A 188 -6.46 9.86 20.36
CA VAL A 188 -6.80 8.43 20.36
C VAL A 188 -6.53 7.87 21.74
N GLU A 189 -7.51 7.20 22.32
CA GLU A 189 -7.40 6.54 23.62
C GLU A 189 -7.90 5.11 23.50
N ARG A 190 -7.05 4.14 23.87
CA ARG A 190 -7.39 2.70 23.82
C ARG A 190 -8.00 2.27 22.47
N GLU A 191 -7.31 2.58 21.36
CA GLU A 191 -7.76 2.34 19.97
C GLU A 191 -8.99 3.15 19.51
N VAL A 192 -9.57 4.01 20.35
CA VAL A 192 -10.76 4.81 19.99
C VAL A 192 -10.35 6.21 19.56
N PRO A 193 -10.72 6.68 18.35
CA PRO A 193 -10.52 8.06 17.97
C PRO A 193 -11.58 8.91 18.66
N LEU A 194 -11.16 9.85 19.51
CA LEU A 194 -12.05 10.66 20.34
C LEU A 194 -12.26 12.06 19.81
N GLU A 195 -11.25 12.64 19.16
CA GLU A 195 -11.25 14.07 18.82
C GLU A 195 -10.46 14.30 17.55
N ALA A 196 -10.98 15.13 16.65
CA ALA A 196 -10.30 15.64 15.47
C ALA A 196 -9.97 17.12 15.69
N ARG A 197 -8.71 17.49 15.53
CA ARG A 197 -8.22 18.87 15.58
C ARG A 197 -7.96 19.30 14.14
N LEU A 198 -8.77 20.22 13.64
CA LEU A 198 -8.76 20.64 12.23
C LEU A 198 -8.15 22.02 12.04
N ASP A 199 -7.67 22.65 13.11
CA ASP A 199 -7.12 24.00 13.15
C ASP A 199 -5.59 24.03 13.23
N LEU A 200 -4.93 22.88 13.39
CA LEU A 200 -3.48 22.83 13.54
C LEU A 200 -2.74 23.27 12.28
N GLU A 201 -1.66 24.02 12.49
CA GLU A 201 -0.74 24.47 11.45
C GLU A 201 0.70 24.24 11.89
N ALA A 202 1.41 23.38 11.16
CA ALA A 202 2.84 23.13 11.33
C ALA A 202 3.39 22.54 10.02
N GLU A 203 4.71 22.59 9.82
CA GLU A 203 5.32 21.94 8.65
C GLU A 203 5.06 20.43 8.60
N ARG A 204 4.98 19.81 9.78
CA ARG A 204 4.64 18.39 9.93
C ARG A 204 3.63 18.17 11.04
N LEU A 205 2.73 17.24 10.79
CA LEU A 205 1.67 16.84 11.71
C LEU A 205 1.61 15.32 11.82
N LEU A 206 1.02 14.83 12.91
CA LEU A 206 0.80 13.40 13.14
C LEU A 206 -0.69 13.05 13.10
N PHE A 207 -1.05 11.99 12.40
CA PHE A 207 -2.38 11.38 12.46
C PHE A 207 -2.25 9.93 12.92
N GLN A 208 -2.75 9.64 14.13
CA GLN A 208 -2.70 8.30 14.70
C GLN A 208 -3.81 7.42 14.11
N ILE A 209 -3.45 6.18 13.80
CA ILE A 209 -4.36 5.11 13.33
C ILE A 209 -4.30 3.91 14.28
N PRO A 210 -5.18 2.90 14.13
CA PRO A 210 -5.14 1.68 14.93
C PRO A 210 -3.80 0.94 14.91
N GLU A 211 -3.49 0.26 16.01
CA GLU A 211 -2.39 -0.71 16.06
C GLU A 211 -2.76 -1.99 15.30
N ASP A 212 -3.97 -2.50 15.51
CA ASP A 212 -4.47 -3.74 14.90
C ASP A 212 -5.85 -3.54 14.25
N TRP A 213 -5.82 -2.93 13.06
CA TRP A 213 -7.03 -2.79 12.23
C TRP A 213 -7.70 -4.12 11.88
N GLY A 214 -6.91 -5.20 11.73
CA GLY A 214 -7.45 -6.51 11.40
C GLY A 214 -8.32 -7.06 12.53
N ARG A 215 -7.90 -6.86 13.78
CA ARG A 215 -8.68 -7.20 14.98
C ARG A 215 -9.96 -6.37 15.06
N ILE A 216 -9.87 -5.04 14.89
CA ILE A 216 -11.04 -4.15 14.93
C ILE A 216 -12.09 -4.57 13.90
N LEU A 217 -11.69 -4.86 12.66
CA LEU A 217 -12.60 -5.33 11.61
C LEU A 217 -13.36 -6.61 11.98
N ARG A 218 -12.75 -7.52 12.75
CA ARG A 218 -13.36 -8.79 13.15
C ARG A 218 -14.21 -8.67 14.42
N GLU A 219 -13.78 -7.85 15.37
CA GLU A 219 -14.31 -7.84 16.74
C GLU A 219 -15.26 -6.67 17.02
N ASP A 220 -15.08 -5.53 16.34
CA ASP A 220 -15.84 -4.31 16.64
C ASP A 220 -16.17 -3.50 15.36
N PRO A 221 -17.24 -3.89 14.65
CA PRO A 221 -17.73 -3.16 13.48
C PRO A 221 -18.10 -1.70 13.77
N GLY A 222 -18.54 -1.40 14.99
CA GLY A 222 -18.88 -0.04 15.41
C GLY A 222 -17.64 0.85 15.48
N LEU A 223 -16.57 0.35 16.09
CA LEU A 223 -15.28 1.02 16.11
C LEU A 223 -14.66 1.11 14.71
N ALA A 224 -14.84 0.10 13.86
CA ALA A 224 -14.39 0.13 12.47
C ALA A 224 -15.06 1.28 11.70
N LEU A 225 -16.38 1.42 11.80
CA LEU A 225 -17.12 2.51 11.17
C LEU A 225 -16.68 3.88 11.74
N LYS A 226 -16.52 3.98 13.06
CA LYS A 226 -16.03 5.20 13.71
C LYS A 226 -14.68 5.65 13.18
N TRP A 227 -13.76 4.71 12.92
CA TRP A 227 -12.46 5.00 12.28
C TRP A 227 -12.59 5.46 10.83
N ARG A 228 -13.54 4.90 10.06
CA ARG A 228 -13.82 5.38 8.69
C ARG A 228 -14.30 6.82 8.72
N GLU A 229 -15.32 7.12 9.51
CA GLU A 229 -15.84 8.49 9.66
C GLU A 229 -14.75 9.47 10.12
N HIS A 230 -13.96 9.07 11.11
CA HIS A 230 -12.88 9.90 11.64
C HIS A 230 -11.79 10.19 10.60
N SER A 231 -11.36 9.18 9.84
CA SER A 231 -10.34 9.38 8.79
C SER A 231 -10.86 10.15 7.57
N ARG A 232 -12.15 9.98 7.21
CA ARG A 232 -12.85 10.79 6.19
C ARG A 232 -12.94 12.26 6.55
N LEU A 233 -13.05 12.57 7.85
CA LEU A 233 -13.03 13.95 8.34
C LEU A 233 -11.62 14.54 8.28
N VAL A 234 -10.64 13.84 8.86
CA VAL A 234 -9.31 14.41 9.12
C VAL A 234 -8.42 14.46 7.88
N LEU A 235 -8.27 13.35 7.15
CA LEU A 235 -7.27 13.27 6.08
C LEU A 235 -7.61 14.18 4.89
N PRO A 236 -8.83 14.14 4.31
CA PRO A 236 -9.21 15.06 3.24
C PRO A 236 -9.07 16.54 3.64
N HIS A 237 -9.41 16.89 4.89
CA HIS A 237 -9.25 18.26 5.40
C HIS A 237 -7.81 18.76 5.29
N TYR A 238 -6.85 17.97 5.79
CA TYR A 238 -5.45 18.34 5.71
C TYR A 238 -4.89 18.25 4.28
N PHE A 239 -5.35 17.30 3.46
CA PHE A 239 -4.97 17.25 2.04
C PHE A 239 -5.40 18.49 1.27
N ALA A 240 -6.60 19.01 1.53
CA ALA A 240 -7.07 20.27 0.94
C ALA A 240 -6.25 21.49 1.38
N ARG A 241 -5.52 21.41 2.51
CA ARG A 241 -4.62 22.43 3.03
C ARG A 241 -3.16 22.27 2.57
N GLY A 242 -2.92 21.40 1.59
CA GLY A 242 -1.59 21.19 1.00
C GLY A 242 -0.72 20.18 1.75
N TYR A 243 -1.28 19.39 2.67
CA TYR A 243 -0.53 18.32 3.31
C TYR A 243 -0.57 17.04 2.47
N ARG A 244 0.48 16.23 2.59
CA ARG A 244 0.54 14.85 2.07
C ARG A 244 1.11 13.90 3.12
N LEU A 245 0.68 12.65 3.09
CA LEU A 245 1.29 11.58 3.89
C LEU A 245 2.64 11.22 3.29
N VAL A 246 3.69 11.28 4.11
CA VAL A 246 5.07 11.00 3.67
C VAL A 246 5.68 9.82 4.39
N ASP A 247 5.37 9.58 5.66
CA ASP A 247 6.00 8.53 6.46
C ASP A 247 4.99 7.90 7.42
N LEU A 248 5.40 6.82 8.10
CA LEU A 248 4.65 6.22 9.20
C LEU A 248 5.63 5.94 10.35
N VAL A 249 5.30 6.45 11.53
CA VAL A 249 5.92 6.06 12.80
C VAL A 249 5.17 4.86 13.35
N ARG A 250 5.89 3.89 13.91
CA ARG A 250 5.32 2.68 14.52
C ARG A 250 5.39 2.79 16.04
N HIS A 251 4.43 2.16 16.72
CA HIS A 251 4.39 2.05 18.18
C HIS A 251 4.38 3.39 18.92
N PRO A 252 3.31 4.19 18.76
CA PRO A 252 2.08 3.88 18.02
C PRO A 252 2.13 4.25 16.53
N ASN A 253 1.25 3.64 15.74
CA ASN A 253 1.06 3.85 14.31
C ASN A 253 0.55 5.28 14.06
N ARG A 254 1.43 6.14 13.55
CA ARG A 254 1.12 7.52 13.23
C ARG A 254 1.62 7.86 11.84
N TYR A 255 0.72 8.31 10.97
CA TYR A 255 1.14 8.94 9.74
C TYR A 255 1.83 10.26 10.03
N VAL A 256 2.89 10.54 9.29
CA VAL A 256 3.48 11.87 9.21
C VAL A 256 2.89 12.58 7.99
N LEU A 257 2.14 13.64 8.24
CA LEU A 257 1.73 14.60 7.23
C LEU A 257 2.82 15.66 7.10
N ALA A 258 3.17 16.03 5.88
CA ALA A 258 4.06 17.14 5.60
C ALA A 258 3.35 18.12 4.67
N LYS A 259 3.50 19.42 4.94
CA LYS A 259 3.03 20.48 4.06
C LYS A 259 4.05 20.69 2.93
N ASP A 260 3.55 20.88 1.73
CA ASP A 260 4.36 21.21 0.55
C ASP A 260 5.09 22.55 0.68
#